data_AF-A0A7V9U586-F1
#
_entry.id   AF-A0A7V9U586-F1
#
_cell.length_a   1.000
_cell.length_b   1.000
_cell.length_c   1.000
_cell.angle_alpha   90.00
_cell.angle_beta   90.00
_cell.angle_gamma   90.00
#
_symmetry.space_group_name_H-M   'P 1'
#
loop_
_entity.id
_entity.type
_entity.pdbx_description
1 polymer ?
#
loop_
_entity_poly.entity_id
_entity_poly.type
_entity_poly.pdbx_seq_one_letter_code
_entity_poly.pdbx_strand_id
1 'polypeptide(L)'
;MTSFRSTPARRKALGSALLAASSVACMNPDSNPAPADSTVLSRSAPVVTSARVNQGTYGLRSTVKWLLSPDSSAMLVSVDPVGVENEPVANSFFYGSESRNFHTRMDGVWDVAPSPDWGTIAFSRAHVVSGGGADTIPPALWTDLARRTGMDTATLINASFASSGMALAKAIAQPGIIQVPPDARAAGAAEAATPRLYRIPRGWRVRWTTDGTMVALGNNPALAADDEQSQSWAALDPKNGGFHGTLPEGAQLITPAWVVGPSLEMSVPVDMQASPPISIVSGKRRFLIESSQGVITAREVDAESTRANSPFPIGSGKALAATKGGRYILALAPRRTAVANEVPVEAVVYIVGW
;
A
#
# COMPACT_ATOMS: atom_id res chain seq x y z
N MET A 1 -16.12 25.55 -48.79
CA MET A 1 -17.34 26.38 -48.92
C MET A 1 -18.54 25.47 -49.10
N THR A 2 -19.25 25.16 -48.01
CA THR A 2 -20.72 25.10 -47.91
C THR A 2 -21.06 24.72 -46.47
N SER A 3 -21.84 25.60 -45.84
CA SER A 3 -22.21 25.60 -44.44
C SER A 3 -23.59 24.96 -44.30
N PHE A 4 -23.76 24.09 -43.30
CA PHE A 4 -25.09 23.79 -42.76
C PHE A 4 -25.07 23.97 -41.23
N ARG A 5 -25.70 25.05 -40.79
CA ARG A 5 -26.09 25.30 -39.40
C ARG A 5 -27.47 24.68 -39.18
N SER A 6 -27.65 23.93 -38.10
CA SER A 6 -28.96 23.75 -37.48
C SER A 6 -28.89 24.11 -36.00
N THR A 7 -29.89 24.86 -35.54
CA THR A 7 -30.03 25.49 -34.24
C THR A 7 -31.04 24.68 -33.40
N PRO A 8 -31.00 24.71 -32.05
CA PRO A 8 -31.52 23.64 -31.21
C PRO A 8 -32.97 23.84 -30.76
N ALA A 9 -33.67 22.73 -30.48
CA ALA A 9 -35.00 22.73 -29.91
C ALA A 9 -34.96 22.70 -28.37
N ARG A 10 -35.49 23.77 -27.76
CA ARG A 10 -35.89 23.87 -26.35
C ARG A 10 -37.14 23.03 -26.09
N ARG A 11 -37.17 22.22 -25.01
CA ARG A 11 -38.38 21.89 -24.23
C ARG A 11 -37.96 21.76 -22.75
N LYS A 12 -38.29 22.77 -21.94
CA LYS A 12 -39.42 22.85 -20.98
C LYS A 12 -39.26 21.93 -19.76
N ALA A 13 -39.00 22.59 -18.63
CA ALA A 13 -39.13 22.09 -17.27
C ALA A 13 -40.59 21.80 -16.91
N LEU A 14 -40.79 20.80 -16.06
CA LEU A 14 -41.97 20.59 -15.22
C LEU A 14 -41.47 20.03 -13.89
N GLY A 15 -41.80 20.74 -12.82
CA GLY A 15 -41.49 20.37 -11.44
C GLY A 15 -42.64 19.64 -10.75
N SER A 16 -42.48 19.50 -9.44
CA SER A 16 -43.41 19.00 -8.42
C SER A 16 -43.55 17.46 -8.37
N ALA A 17 -43.63 16.78 -7.21
CA ALA A 17 -43.91 17.21 -5.85
C ALA A 17 -43.33 16.23 -4.82
N LEU A 18 -43.13 16.72 -3.60
CA LEU A 18 -42.94 15.96 -2.37
C LEU A 18 -44.15 15.04 -2.09
N LEU A 19 -43.87 13.87 -1.51
CA LEU A 19 -44.80 13.18 -0.62
C LEU A 19 -44.02 12.58 0.55
N ALA A 20 -44.14 13.24 1.71
CA ALA A 20 -43.78 12.69 3.00
C ALA A 20 -44.99 11.90 3.53
N ALA A 21 -44.79 10.61 3.81
CA ALA A 21 -45.76 9.79 4.52
C ALA A 21 -45.32 9.64 5.97
N SER A 22 -46.04 10.31 6.86
CA SER A 22 -45.94 10.19 8.31
C SER A 22 -46.76 8.98 8.75
N SER A 23 -46.13 7.93 9.26
CA SER A 23 -46.82 6.85 9.96
C SER A 23 -46.65 7.03 11.47
N VAL A 24 -47.76 7.39 12.11
CA VAL A 24 -47.97 7.37 13.56
C VAL A 24 -48.17 5.91 13.96
N ALA A 25 -47.34 5.39 14.86
CA ALA A 25 -47.54 4.11 15.51
C ALA A 25 -47.64 4.32 17.03
N CYS A 26 -48.66 3.68 17.60
CA CYS A 26 -49.20 3.86 18.94
C CYS A 26 -48.19 3.63 20.07
N MET A 27 -48.16 4.54 21.04
CA MET A 27 -47.47 4.38 22.32
C MET A 27 -48.34 3.54 23.28
N ASN A 28 -47.77 2.46 23.82
CA ASN A 28 -48.26 1.79 25.03
C ASN A 28 -47.67 2.53 26.25
N PRO A 29 -48.47 3.08 27.16
CA PRO A 29 -47.97 3.75 28.36
C PRO A 29 -48.02 2.77 29.54
N ASP A 30 -47.17 1.75 29.56
CA ASP A 30 -46.94 0.94 30.78
C ASP A 30 -45.63 0.15 30.65
N SER A 31 -44.52 0.84 30.86
CA SER A 31 -43.27 0.22 31.29
C SER A 31 -42.47 1.25 32.06
N ASN A 32 -42.34 1.03 33.37
CA ASN A 32 -41.43 1.78 34.23
C ASN A 32 -40.04 1.81 33.58
N PRO A 33 -39.48 2.98 33.22
CA PRO A 33 -38.07 3.06 32.93
C PRO A 33 -37.34 2.84 34.25
N ALA A 34 -36.73 1.66 34.41
CA ALA A 34 -35.65 1.50 35.36
C ALA A 34 -34.67 2.66 35.14
N PRO A 35 -34.17 3.33 36.20
CA PRO A 35 -33.22 4.41 36.03
C PRO A 35 -32.03 3.85 35.25
N ALA A 36 -31.88 4.32 34.01
CA ALA A 36 -30.71 4.07 33.21
C ALA A 36 -29.54 4.70 33.96
N ASP A 37 -28.79 3.82 34.63
CA ASP A 37 -27.55 4.14 35.31
C ASP A 37 -26.58 4.68 34.25
N SER A 38 -26.59 6.01 34.12
CA SER A 38 -25.97 6.77 33.02
C SER A 38 -24.51 7.10 33.30
N THR A 39 -23.88 6.37 34.23
CA THR A 39 -22.45 6.48 34.55
C THR A 39 -21.59 5.35 33.99
N VAL A 40 -22.11 4.55 33.06
CA VAL A 40 -21.27 3.66 32.25
C VAL A 40 -20.79 4.45 31.04
N LEU A 41 -19.54 4.89 31.06
CA LEU A 41 -18.82 5.29 29.85
C LEU A 41 -18.91 4.13 28.85
N SER A 42 -19.86 4.19 27.92
CA SER A 42 -19.99 3.23 26.82
C SER A 42 -18.68 3.22 26.06
N ARG A 43 -17.85 2.19 26.30
CA ARG A 43 -16.63 1.93 25.56
C ARG A 43 -17.07 1.71 24.10
N SER A 44 -16.91 2.73 23.26
CA SER A 44 -17.16 2.56 21.83
C SER A 44 -16.20 1.50 21.31
N ALA A 45 -16.73 0.49 20.63
CA ALA A 45 -15.88 -0.47 19.91
C ALA A 45 -15.01 0.31 18.91
N PRO A 46 -13.76 -0.10 18.68
CA PRO A 46 -12.89 0.60 17.75
C PRO A 46 -13.46 0.53 16.33
N VAL A 47 -13.23 1.59 15.56
CA VAL A 47 -13.59 1.61 14.14
C VAL A 47 -12.49 0.90 13.37
N VAL A 48 -12.83 -0.18 12.67
CA VAL A 48 -11.86 -0.94 11.88
C VAL A 48 -12.20 -0.89 10.40
N THR A 49 -11.20 -0.52 9.60
CA THR A 49 -11.23 -0.66 8.14
C THR A 49 -10.07 -1.54 7.70
N SER A 50 -10.14 -2.09 6.49
CA SER A 50 -9.05 -2.90 5.94
C SER A 50 -8.62 -2.39 4.57
N ALA A 51 -7.30 -2.38 4.35
CA ALA A 51 -6.69 -2.10 3.07
C ALA A 51 -5.93 -3.34 2.61
N ARG A 52 -6.21 -3.82 1.39
CA ARG A 52 -5.35 -4.82 0.74
C ARG A 52 -4.00 -4.18 0.45
N VAL A 53 -2.90 -4.92 0.61
CA VAL A 53 -1.58 -4.41 0.23
C VAL A 53 -1.42 -4.47 -1.29
N ASN A 54 -1.68 -5.65 -1.87
CA ASN A 54 -1.61 -5.91 -3.30
C ASN A 54 -3.00 -5.88 -3.94
N GLN A 55 -3.16 -5.14 -5.05
CA GLN A 55 -4.34 -5.22 -5.91
C GLN A 55 -4.07 -5.61 -7.37
N GLY A 56 -2.81 -5.74 -7.78
CA GLY A 56 -2.45 -5.93 -9.19
C GLY A 56 -2.07 -7.36 -9.57
N THR A 57 -1.41 -8.09 -8.66
CA THR A 57 -0.71 -9.35 -8.98
C THR A 57 -1.25 -10.54 -8.18
N TYR A 58 -2.56 -10.57 -7.95
CA TYR A 58 -3.21 -11.68 -7.26
C TYR A 58 -3.04 -13.00 -8.00
N GLY A 59 -3.07 -14.11 -7.24
CA GLY A 59 -2.97 -15.46 -7.78
C GLY A 59 -1.53 -15.91 -8.05
N LEU A 60 -0.57 -15.00 -8.14
CA LEU A 60 0.85 -15.34 -8.18
C LEU A 60 1.33 -15.77 -6.79
N ARG A 61 2.35 -16.65 -6.78
CA ARG A 61 3.15 -16.88 -5.59
C ARG A 61 3.76 -15.56 -5.16
N SER A 62 3.67 -15.22 -3.87
CA SER A 62 4.23 -13.97 -3.36
C SER A 62 4.79 -14.11 -1.95
N THR A 63 5.71 -13.23 -1.57
CA THR A 63 6.23 -13.13 -0.20
C THR A 63 5.80 -11.81 0.41
N VAL A 64 5.27 -11.84 1.63
CA VAL A 64 4.95 -10.63 2.39
C VAL A 64 6.20 -10.18 3.14
N LYS A 65 6.58 -8.92 3.02
CA LYS A 65 7.72 -8.32 3.73
C LYS A 65 7.26 -7.07 4.48
N TRP A 66 7.85 -6.76 5.63
CA TRP A 66 7.57 -5.50 6.31
C TRP A 66 8.77 -4.88 7.01
N LEU A 67 8.67 -3.58 7.27
CA LEU A 67 9.57 -2.77 8.07
C LEU A 67 8.75 -1.98 9.09
N LEU A 68 9.32 -1.78 10.28
CA LEU A 68 8.83 -0.83 11.26
C LEU A 68 9.83 0.31 11.39
N SER A 69 9.34 1.53 11.64
CA SER A 69 10.19 2.65 12.01
C SER A 69 10.92 2.36 13.34
N PRO A 70 12.03 3.05 13.64
CA PRO A 70 12.78 2.82 14.89
C PRO A 70 11.93 2.98 16.17
N ASP A 71 10.92 3.85 16.13
CA ASP A 71 9.95 4.07 17.22
C ASP A 71 8.68 3.21 17.09
N SER A 72 8.62 2.35 16.07
CA SER A 72 7.49 1.52 15.66
C SER A 72 6.19 2.28 15.39
N SER A 73 6.22 3.61 15.21
CA SER A 73 5.03 4.42 14.92
C SER A 73 4.60 4.37 13.45
N ALA A 74 5.44 3.85 12.56
CA ALA A 74 5.14 3.66 11.16
C ALA A 74 5.55 2.26 10.68
N MET A 75 4.88 1.81 9.62
CA MET A 75 5.11 0.51 9.00
C MET A 75 5.10 0.67 7.48
N LEU A 76 6.02 -0.03 6.81
CA LEU A 76 6.02 -0.23 5.37
C LEU A 76 5.86 -1.73 5.12
N VAL A 77 4.86 -2.11 4.34
CA VAL A 77 4.57 -3.49 3.96
C VAL A 77 4.74 -3.60 2.45
N SER A 78 5.40 -4.65 1.98
CA SER A 78 5.52 -4.99 0.57
C SER A 78 4.99 -6.40 0.31
N VAL A 79 4.30 -6.59 -0.81
CA VAL A 79 4.01 -7.91 -1.37
C VAL A 79 4.85 -8.07 -2.61
N ASP A 80 5.67 -9.11 -2.60
CA ASP A 80 6.72 -9.43 -3.56
C ASP A 80 6.30 -10.67 -4.36
N PRO A 81 5.51 -10.51 -5.44
CA PRO A 81 5.15 -11.62 -6.32
C PRO A 81 6.37 -12.17 -7.06
N VAL A 82 6.43 -13.48 -7.20
CA VAL A 82 7.48 -14.16 -7.96
C VAL A 82 6.90 -14.61 -9.30
N GLY A 83 7.56 -14.20 -10.39
CA GLY A 83 7.21 -14.62 -11.74
C GLY A 83 7.50 -16.10 -12.01
N VAL A 84 6.93 -16.62 -13.09
CA VAL A 84 7.33 -17.93 -13.62
C VAL A 84 8.80 -17.82 -14.01
N GLU A 85 9.63 -18.82 -13.68
CA GLU A 85 11.08 -18.79 -13.95
C GLU A 85 11.86 -17.62 -13.33
N ASN A 86 11.38 -17.07 -12.20
CA ASN A 86 12.00 -15.92 -11.50
C ASN A 86 11.98 -14.61 -12.31
N GLU A 87 11.04 -14.49 -13.25
CA GLU A 87 10.82 -13.25 -13.99
C GLU A 87 10.48 -12.08 -13.05
N PRO A 88 10.94 -10.86 -13.36
CA PRO A 88 10.70 -9.71 -12.52
C PRO A 88 9.23 -9.30 -12.59
N VAL A 89 8.54 -9.32 -11.45
CA VAL A 89 7.14 -8.93 -11.36
C VAL A 89 7.02 -7.72 -10.46
N ALA A 90 6.19 -6.77 -10.87
CA ALA A 90 6.04 -5.56 -10.09
C ALA A 90 5.36 -5.84 -8.74
N ASN A 91 6.00 -5.34 -7.70
CA ASN A 91 5.56 -5.37 -6.31
C ASN A 91 4.39 -4.42 -6.06
N SER A 92 3.88 -4.51 -4.84
CA SER A 92 2.95 -3.54 -4.27
C SER A 92 3.39 -3.21 -2.85
N PHE A 93 3.07 -2.00 -2.40
CA PHE A 93 3.34 -1.61 -1.02
C PHE A 93 2.18 -0.87 -0.37
N PHE A 94 2.16 -0.96 0.95
CA PHE A 94 1.35 -0.14 1.85
C PHE A 94 2.29 0.55 2.85
N TYR A 95 2.09 1.85 3.06
CA TYR A 95 2.74 2.59 4.13
C TYR A 95 1.70 3.18 5.07
N GLY A 96 1.91 3.08 6.38
CA GLY A 96 1.09 3.72 7.40
C GLY A 96 1.94 4.34 8.51
N SER A 97 1.58 5.54 8.95
CA SER A 97 2.21 6.27 10.06
C SER A 97 1.18 6.78 11.05
N GLU A 98 1.31 6.35 12.30
CA GLU A 98 0.45 6.75 13.41
C GLU A 98 0.69 8.21 13.79
N SER A 99 1.97 8.57 13.93
CA SER A 99 2.41 9.91 14.33
C SER A 99 1.97 10.99 13.33
N ARG A 100 1.84 10.64 12.05
CA ARG A 100 1.42 11.55 10.98
C ARG A 100 -0.03 11.37 10.54
N ASN A 101 -0.75 10.41 11.13
CA ASN A 101 -2.13 10.06 10.76
C ASN A 101 -2.28 9.77 9.25
N PHE A 102 -1.24 9.22 8.62
CA PHE A 102 -1.13 9.09 7.16
C PHE A 102 -1.03 7.62 6.73
N HIS A 103 -1.66 7.28 5.61
CA HIS A 103 -1.36 6.04 4.91
C HIS A 103 -1.46 6.22 3.41
N THR A 104 -0.72 5.40 2.67
CA THR A 104 -0.77 5.33 1.21
C THR A 104 -0.49 3.91 0.74
N ARG A 105 -0.86 3.63 -0.50
CA ARG A 105 -0.72 2.33 -1.13
C ARG A 105 -0.42 2.51 -2.60
N MET A 106 0.42 1.64 -3.15
CA MET A 106 0.69 1.62 -4.57
C MET A 106 0.93 0.19 -5.07
N ASP A 107 0.31 -0.15 -6.20
CA ASP A 107 0.64 -1.34 -6.98
C ASP A 107 1.59 -0.99 -8.11
N GLY A 108 2.31 -1.98 -8.62
CA GLY A 108 3.13 -1.82 -9.82
C GLY A 108 4.38 -0.99 -9.52
N VAL A 109 5.18 -1.45 -8.54
CA VAL A 109 6.48 -0.86 -8.22
C VAL A 109 7.59 -1.90 -8.30
N TRP A 110 8.80 -1.53 -8.72
CA TRP A 110 9.95 -2.44 -8.67
C TRP A 110 10.59 -2.49 -7.28
N ASP A 111 10.53 -1.37 -6.55
CA ASP A 111 11.14 -1.25 -5.24
C ASP A 111 10.55 -0.06 -4.46
N VAL A 112 10.70 -0.08 -3.14
CA VAL A 112 10.25 0.98 -2.24
C VAL A 112 11.18 1.09 -1.03
N ALA A 113 11.50 2.31 -0.60
CA ALA A 113 12.33 2.58 0.57
C ALA A 113 11.86 3.85 1.31
N PRO A 114 11.65 3.80 2.63
CA PRO A 114 11.40 4.99 3.43
C PRO A 114 12.71 5.75 3.68
N SER A 115 12.63 7.06 3.80
CA SER A 115 13.73 7.91 4.29
C SER A 115 14.11 7.54 5.74
N PRO A 116 15.33 7.85 6.21
CA PRO A 116 15.72 7.52 7.58
C PRO A 116 14.81 8.12 8.67
N ASP A 117 14.22 9.28 8.42
CA ASP A 117 13.24 9.94 9.31
C ASP A 117 11.78 9.45 9.09
N TRP A 118 11.58 8.53 8.14
CA TRP A 118 10.28 8.02 7.71
C TRP A 118 9.30 9.10 7.22
N GLY A 119 9.78 10.31 6.94
CA GLY A 119 8.98 11.43 6.47
C GLY A 119 8.75 11.46 4.97
N THR A 120 9.46 10.61 4.22
CA THR A 120 9.39 10.55 2.76
C THR A 120 9.53 9.10 2.31
N ILE A 121 8.85 8.74 1.21
CA ILE A 121 8.92 7.39 0.63
C ILE A 121 9.46 7.54 -0.79
N ALA A 122 10.58 6.89 -1.07
CA ALA A 122 11.06 6.69 -2.43
C ALA A 122 10.50 5.37 -2.96
N PHE A 123 10.04 5.38 -4.20
CA PHE A 123 9.56 4.18 -4.88
C PHE A 123 9.99 4.19 -6.33
N SER A 124 9.98 3.01 -6.95
CA SER A 124 10.23 2.84 -8.37
C SER A 124 8.97 2.37 -9.05
N ARG A 125 8.33 3.22 -9.85
CA ARG A 125 7.15 2.84 -10.63
C ARG A 125 7.55 1.86 -11.71
N ALA A 126 6.81 0.75 -11.78
CA ALA A 126 6.96 -0.25 -12.81
C ALA A 126 6.12 0.06 -14.04
N HIS A 127 6.75 -0.05 -15.21
CA HIS A 127 6.09 -0.06 -16.50
C HIS A 127 6.58 -1.27 -17.29
N VAL A 128 5.66 -2.03 -17.88
CA VAL A 128 5.97 -3.21 -18.69
C VAL A 128 5.28 -3.07 -20.04
N VAL A 129 6.01 -3.35 -21.11
CA VAL A 129 5.51 -3.44 -22.48
C VAL A 129 5.86 -4.80 -23.05
N SER A 130 4.90 -5.47 -23.69
CA SER A 130 5.06 -6.81 -24.26
C SER A 130 4.75 -6.78 -25.75
N GLY A 131 5.51 -7.55 -26.54
CA GLY A 131 5.29 -7.78 -27.96
C GLY A 131 4.07 -8.65 -28.26
N GLY A 132 3.41 -9.24 -27.24
CA GLY A 132 2.20 -10.04 -27.43
C GLY A 132 2.42 -11.28 -28.29
N GLY A 133 3.59 -11.91 -28.20
CA GLY A 133 3.99 -13.07 -29.01
C GLY A 133 4.70 -12.71 -30.32
N ALA A 134 4.84 -11.42 -30.65
CA ALA A 134 5.68 -10.99 -31.76
C ALA A 134 7.16 -10.84 -31.33
N ASP A 135 8.07 -10.99 -32.30
CA ASP A 135 9.51 -10.82 -32.13
C ASP A 135 9.95 -9.36 -31.99
N THR A 136 9.01 -8.41 -32.05
CA THR A 136 9.28 -6.98 -31.85
C THR A 136 8.17 -6.35 -31.01
N ILE A 137 8.51 -5.34 -30.21
CA ILE A 137 7.51 -4.55 -29.48
C ILE A 137 6.98 -3.47 -30.44
N PRO A 138 5.67 -3.42 -30.72
CA PRO A 138 5.09 -2.45 -31.63
C PRO A 138 5.44 -1.00 -31.24
N PRO A 139 5.83 -0.13 -32.20
CA PRO A 139 6.17 1.27 -31.91
C PRO A 139 5.06 2.04 -31.18
N ALA A 140 3.80 1.69 -31.41
CA ALA A 140 2.65 2.31 -30.75
C ALA A 140 2.68 2.12 -29.21
N LEU A 141 3.18 0.98 -28.71
CA LEU A 141 3.30 0.72 -27.27
C LEU A 141 4.38 1.62 -26.64
N TRP A 142 5.50 1.81 -27.33
CA TRP A 142 6.54 2.74 -26.89
C TRP A 142 6.04 4.19 -26.88
N THR A 143 5.30 4.60 -27.91
CA THR A 143 4.70 5.94 -27.97
C THR A 143 3.69 6.16 -26.85
N ASP A 144 2.86 5.16 -26.53
CA ASP A 144 1.93 5.27 -25.41
C ASP A 144 2.65 5.38 -24.07
N LEU A 145 3.72 4.60 -23.87
CA LEU A 145 4.54 4.68 -22.67
C LEU A 145 5.27 6.03 -22.54
N ALA A 146 5.79 6.56 -23.66
CA ALA A 146 6.40 7.89 -23.73
C ALA A 146 5.41 8.97 -23.26
N ARG A 147 4.16 8.90 -23.72
CA ARG A 147 3.09 9.83 -23.30
C ARG A 147 2.77 9.72 -21.80
N ARG A 148 2.74 8.51 -21.23
CA ARG A 148 2.44 8.30 -19.81
C ARG A 148 3.58 8.75 -18.88
N THR A 149 4.82 8.52 -19.31
CA THR A 149 6.01 8.80 -18.49
C THR A 149 6.57 10.21 -18.71
N GLY A 150 6.26 10.83 -19.85
CA GLY A 150 6.84 12.10 -20.29
C GLY A 150 8.28 11.98 -20.77
N MET A 151 8.77 10.76 -21.04
CA MET A 151 10.09 10.48 -21.61
C MET A 151 9.97 10.16 -23.10
N ASP A 152 10.97 10.49 -23.91
CA ASP A 152 10.94 10.13 -25.34
C ASP A 152 11.16 8.62 -25.55
N THR A 153 10.74 8.12 -26.71
CA THR A 153 10.78 6.68 -27.03
C THR A 153 12.21 6.15 -27.11
N ALA A 154 13.17 6.91 -27.61
CA ALA A 154 14.56 6.45 -27.73
C ALA A 154 15.19 6.27 -26.35
N THR A 155 14.94 7.21 -25.44
CA THR A 155 15.33 7.10 -24.02
C THR A 155 14.72 5.87 -23.36
N LEU A 156 13.42 5.63 -23.55
CA LEU A 156 12.73 4.47 -22.97
C LEU A 156 13.26 3.14 -23.52
N ILE A 157 13.49 3.04 -24.83
CA ILE A 157 14.00 1.82 -25.47
C ILE A 157 15.40 1.50 -24.92
N ASN A 158 16.30 2.49 -24.93
CA ASN A 158 17.68 2.34 -24.50
C ASN A 158 17.81 1.98 -23.01
N ALA A 159 16.90 2.49 -22.19
CA ALA A 159 16.90 2.27 -20.75
C ALA A 159 15.96 1.14 -20.31
N SER A 160 15.39 0.37 -21.24
CA SER A 160 14.56 -0.78 -20.90
C SER A 160 15.39 -2.03 -20.57
N PHE A 161 14.84 -2.92 -19.76
CA PHE A 161 15.46 -4.21 -19.43
C PHE A 161 14.48 -5.36 -19.70
N ALA A 162 15.00 -6.58 -19.82
CA ALA A 162 14.17 -7.75 -20.05
C ALA A 162 13.28 -8.03 -18.83
N SER A 163 11.99 -8.21 -19.05
CA SER A 163 11.03 -8.57 -17.99
C SER A 163 10.43 -9.96 -18.16
N SER A 164 10.85 -10.68 -19.20
CA SER A 164 10.50 -12.08 -19.42
C SER A 164 11.67 -12.78 -20.11
N GLY A 165 11.91 -14.05 -19.76
CA GLY A 165 12.87 -14.92 -20.45
C GLY A 165 12.24 -15.64 -21.65
N MET A 166 10.93 -15.83 -21.65
CA MET A 166 10.20 -16.63 -22.64
C MET A 166 9.57 -15.80 -23.76
N ALA A 167 9.16 -14.57 -23.46
CA ALA A 167 8.51 -13.68 -24.39
C ALA A 167 9.27 -12.36 -24.51
N LEU A 168 9.10 -11.67 -25.65
CA LEU A 168 9.62 -10.32 -25.78
C LEU A 168 8.79 -9.36 -24.91
N ALA A 169 9.25 -9.17 -23.67
CA ALA A 169 8.73 -8.19 -22.74
C ALA A 169 9.87 -7.34 -22.19
N LYS A 170 9.62 -6.03 -22.13
CA LYS A 170 10.56 -5.04 -21.63
C LYS A 170 9.93 -4.26 -20.49
N ALA A 171 10.74 -3.97 -19.49
CA ALA A 171 10.38 -3.16 -18.35
C ALA A 171 11.16 -1.85 -18.31
N ILE A 172 10.54 -0.83 -17.70
CA ILE A 172 11.16 0.45 -17.34
C ILE A 172 10.87 0.74 -15.87
N ALA A 173 11.89 1.27 -15.20
CA ALA A 173 11.79 1.84 -13.87
C ALA A 173 11.67 3.37 -13.96
N GLN A 174 10.72 3.94 -13.24
CA GLN A 174 10.57 5.39 -13.12
C GLN A 174 10.51 5.78 -11.64
N PRO A 175 11.49 6.55 -11.13
CA PRO A 175 11.56 6.86 -9.71
C PRO A 175 10.48 7.86 -9.34
N GLY A 176 9.96 7.71 -8.13
CA GLY A 176 8.99 8.63 -7.56
C GLY A 176 9.18 8.83 -6.07
N ILE A 177 8.62 9.94 -5.58
CA ILE A 177 8.69 10.36 -4.19
C ILE A 177 7.29 10.69 -3.68
N ILE A 178 6.97 10.21 -2.50
CA ILE A 178 5.79 10.61 -1.72
C ILE A 178 6.30 11.32 -0.48
N GLN A 179 5.94 12.60 -0.32
CA GLN A 179 6.21 13.31 0.93
C GLN A 179 5.11 12.96 1.93
N VAL A 180 5.49 12.42 3.10
CA VAL A 180 4.54 12.14 4.16
C VAL A 180 4.31 13.43 4.95
N PRO A 181 3.11 14.03 4.87
CA PRO A 181 2.83 15.27 5.58
C PRO A 181 2.99 15.05 7.10
N PRO A 182 3.50 16.03 7.87
CA PRO A 182 3.56 15.90 9.33
C PRO A 182 2.19 15.65 9.98
N ASP A 183 1.13 16.20 9.37
CA ASP A 183 -0.26 15.93 9.71
C ASP A 183 -1.09 15.74 8.43
N ALA A 184 -1.66 14.55 8.24
CA ALA A 184 -2.52 14.24 7.11
C ALA A 184 -3.83 15.04 7.06
N ARG A 185 -4.21 15.74 8.13
CA ARG A 185 -5.42 16.57 8.20
C ARG A 185 -5.17 18.04 7.86
N ALA A 186 -3.91 18.45 7.78
CA ALA A 186 -3.56 19.83 7.47
C ALA A 186 -4.00 20.23 6.05
N ALA A 187 -4.30 21.51 5.85
CA ALA A 187 -4.58 22.04 4.52
C ALA A 187 -3.38 21.79 3.59
N GLY A 188 -3.64 21.28 2.38
CA GLY A 188 -2.59 20.94 1.40
C GLY A 188 -1.87 19.61 1.66
N ALA A 189 -2.18 18.87 2.74
CA ALA A 189 -1.53 17.59 3.04
C ALA A 189 -1.73 16.54 1.94
N ALA A 190 -2.92 16.49 1.32
CA ALA A 190 -3.22 15.59 0.22
C ALA A 190 -2.41 15.92 -1.05
N GLU A 191 -2.23 17.21 -1.35
CA GLU A 191 -1.41 17.64 -2.48
C GLU A 191 0.07 17.31 -2.24
N ALA A 192 0.58 17.60 -1.04
CA ALA A 192 1.95 17.25 -0.64
C ALA A 192 2.22 15.74 -0.72
N ALA A 193 1.21 14.91 -0.38
CA ALA A 193 1.28 13.47 -0.44
C ALA A 193 1.08 12.88 -1.85
N THR A 194 0.83 13.72 -2.87
CA THR A 194 0.68 13.23 -4.24
C THR A 194 2.02 12.69 -4.74
N PRO A 195 2.07 11.45 -5.28
CA PRO A 195 3.32 10.90 -5.79
C PRO A 195 3.92 11.77 -6.90
N ARG A 196 5.18 12.19 -6.71
CA ARG A 196 5.93 12.96 -7.70
C ARG A 196 6.83 12.00 -8.47
N LEU A 197 6.56 11.79 -9.75
CA LEU A 197 7.38 10.97 -10.64
C LEU A 197 8.42 11.84 -11.36
N TYR A 198 9.64 11.34 -11.45
CA TYR A 198 10.71 12.02 -12.20
C TYR A 198 10.90 11.36 -13.56
N ARG A 199 11.27 12.16 -14.56
CA ARG A 199 11.48 11.71 -15.95
C ARG A 199 12.88 11.12 -16.11
N ILE A 200 13.16 10.08 -15.34
CA ILE A 200 14.44 9.39 -15.28
C ILE A 200 14.16 7.90 -15.48
N PRO A 201 14.70 7.24 -16.52
CA PRO A 201 14.44 5.83 -16.76
C PRO A 201 15.44 4.96 -16.00
N ARG A 202 15.47 5.09 -14.67
CA ARG A 202 16.38 4.38 -13.76
C ARG A 202 15.71 4.15 -12.41
N GLY A 203 16.31 3.33 -11.56
CA GLY A 203 15.84 3.10 -10.21
C GLY A 203 15.14 1.76 -10.07
N TRP A 204 15.63 0.72 -10.75
CA TRP A 204 15.19 -0.66 -10.51
C TRP A 204 15.17 -0.97 -9.00
N ARG A 205 16.25 -0.60 -8.32
CA ARG A 205 16.29 -0.47 -6.85
C ARG A 205 16.32 1.00 -6.43
N VAL A 206 15.73 1.28 -5.27
CA VAL A 206 15.79 2.60 -4.62
C VAL A 206 16.31 2.47 -3.20
N ARG A 207 17.25 3.31 -2.82
CA ARG A 207 17.78 3.39 -1.45
C ARG A 207 17.91 4.85 -1.04
N TRP A 208 17.95 5.09 0.26
CA TRP A 208 18.27 6.41 0.79
C TRP A 208 19.71 6.47 1.23
N THR A 209 20.34 7.63 1.10
CA THR A 209 21.56 7.90 1.86
C THR A 209 21.24 7.91 3.35
N THR A 210 22.22 7.55 4.19
CA THR A 210 22.04 7.49 5.65
C THR A 210 21.69 8.83 6.29
N ASP A 211 22.08 9.93 5.66
CA ASP A 211 21.72 11.30 6.04
C ASP A 211 20.33 11.75 5.53
N GLY A 212 19.68 10.94 4.69
CA GLY A 212 18.36 11.22 4.12
C GLY A 212 18.33 12.35 3.08
N THR A 213 19.48 12.85 2.63
CA THR A 213 19.52 13.99 1.70
C THR A 213 19.27 13.59 0.25
N MET A 214 19.63 12.36 -0.12
CA MET A 214 19.58 11.86 -1.50
C MET A 214 18.91 10.50 -1.59
N VAL A 215 18.29 10.26 -2.74
CA VAL A 215 17.79 8.95 -3.14
C VAL A 215 18.74 8.35 -4.14
N ALA A 216 19.26 7.17 -3.82
CA ALA A 216 20.09 6.38 -4.71
C ALA A 216 19.21 5.56 -5.66
N LEU A 217 19.43 5.76 -6.96
CA LEU A 217 18.75 5.06 -8.04
C LEU A 217 19.66 3.99 -8.62
N GLY A 218 19.28 2.73 -8.39
CA GLY A 218 19.97 1.56 -8.89
C GLY A 218 19.88 1.44 -10.41
N ASN A 219 20.93 0.93 -11.05
CA ASN A 219 20.87 0.52 -12.45
C ASN A 219 19.89 -0.64 -12.67
N ASN A 220 19.47 -0.79 -13.92
CA ASN A 220 18.65 -1.90 -14.37
C ASN A 220 19.33 -3.26 -14.12
N PRO A 221 18.54 -4.32 -13.91
CA PRO A 221 19.09 -5.66 -13.77
C PRO A 221 19.71 -6.11 -15.11
N ALA A 222 20.78 -6.89 -15.03
CA ALA A 222 21.42 -7.48 -16.20
C ALA A 222 20.59 -8.63 -16.78
N LEU A 223 19.84 -9.33 -15.93
CA LEU A 223 19.00 -10.46 -16.30
C LEU A 223 17.52 -10.17 -15.97
N ALA A 224 16.61 -10.96 -16.53
CA ALA A 224 15.21 -10.94 -16.12
C ALA A 224 15.06 -11.69 -14.78
N ALA A 225 15.66 -11.16 -13.71
CA ALA A 225 15.63 -11.74 -12.38
C ALA A 225 15.06 -10.75 -11.35
N ASP A 226 14.08 -11.21 -10.57
CA ASP A 226 13.29 -10.38 -9.66
C ASP A 226 14.08 -9.82 -8.46
N ASP A 227 15.09 -10.55 -7.98
CA ASP A 227 15.85 -10.23 -6.77
C ASP A 227 17.22 -9.57 -7.03
N GLU A 228 17.55 -9.29 -8.29
CA GLU A 228 18.86 -8.76 -8.68
C GLU A 228 19.15 -7.42 -7.97
N GLN A 229 20.31 -7.34 -7.32
CA GLN A 229 20.80 -6.12 -6.66
C GLN A 229 21.48 -5.21 -7.68
N SER A 230 21.34 -3.90 -7.48
CA SER A 230 21.99 -2.92 -8.35
C SER A 230 23.50 -2.87 -8.10
N GLN A 231 24.27 -2.91 -9.19
CA GLN A 231 25.73 -2.85 -9.18
C GLN A 231 26.25 -1.42 -9.15
N SER A 232 25.44 -0.45 -9.58
CA SER A 232 25.80 0.97 -9.57
C SER A 232 24.62 1.87 -9.22
N TRP A 233 24.94 3.03 -8.64
CA TRP A 233 23.96 3.96 -8.09
C TRP A 233 24.19 5.38 -8.61
N ALA A 234 23.09 6.06 -8.93
CA ALA A 234 23.05 7.49 -9.24
C ALA A 234 22.27 8.23 -8.16
N ALA A 235 22.56 9.50 -7.91
CA ALA A 235 21.85 10.29 -6.91
C ALA A 235 20.68 11.07 -7.53
N LEU A 236 19.57 11.10 -6.81
CA LEU A 236 18.40 11.93 -7.08
C LEU A 236 18.14 12.81 -5.85
N ASP A 237 18.12 14.13 -6.04
CA ASP A 237 17.63 15.06 -5.03
C ASP A 237 16.09 14.93 -4.96
N PRO A 238 15.54 14.44 -3.84
CA PRO A 238 14.11 14.18 -3.71
C PRO A 238 13.27 15.46 -3.63
N LYS A 239 13.87 16.65 -3.47
CA LYS A 239 13.16 17.93 -3.32
C LYS A 239 12.92 18.60 -4.67
N ASN A 240 13.93 18.68 -5.52
CA ASN A 240 13.86 19.37 -6.81
C ASN A 240 13.95 18.43 -8.03
N GLY A 241 14.28 17.16 -7.85
CA GLY A 241 14.46 16.20 -8.94
C GLY A 241 15.80 16.28 -9.66
N GLY A 242 16.78 16.97 -9.09
CA GLY A 242 18.15 17.05 -9.59
C GLY A 242 18.78 15.66 -9.64
N PHE A 243 19.23 15.26 -10.83
CA PHE A 243 19.80 13.94 -11.06
C PHE A 243 21.30 14.04 -11.30
N HIS A 244 22.07 13.24 -10.56
CA HIS A 244 23.52 13.15 -10.65
C HIS A 244 23.92 11.72 -10.99
N GLY A 245 24.78 11.54 -11.99
CA GLY A 245 25.14 10.22 -12.52
C GLY A 245 25.83 9.27 -11.51
N THR A 246 26.36 9.82 -10.41
CA THR A 246 27.03 9.08 -9.33
C THR A 246 26.54 9.58 -7.96
N LEU A 247 26.74 8.77 -6.93
CA LEU A 247 26.55 9.21 -5.55
C LEU A 247 27.63 10.23 -5.14
N PRO A 248 27.33 11.12 -4.17
CA PRO A 248 28.36 11.93 -3.52
C PRO A 248 29.47 11.06 -2.92
N GLU A 249 30.69 11.59 -2.88
CA GLU A 249 31.83 10.89 -2.28
C GLU A 249 31.55 10.55 -0.81
N GLY A 250 31.82 9.30 -0.42
CA GLY A 250 31.60 8.81 0.95
C GLY A 250 30.13 8.58 1.33
N ALA A 251 29.17 8.78 0.42
CA ALA A 251 27.76 8.51 0.71
C ALA A 251 27.53 7.02 1.05
N GLN A 252 26.88 6.78 2.18
CA GLN A 252 26.46 5.44 2.60
C GLN A 252 24.98 5.25 2.33
N LEU A 253 24.60 4.06 1.89
CA LEU A 253 23.21 3.70 1.62
C LEU A 253 22.62 2.93 2.79
N ILE A 254 21.37 3.23 3.14
CA ILE A 254 20.58 2.44 4.07
C ILE A 254 20.22 1.13 3.39
N THR A 255 20.55 0.00 4.02
CA THR A 255 20.03 -1.31 3.64
C THR A 255 18.80 -1.61 4.51
N PRO A 256 17.58 -1.60 3.96
CA PRO A 256 16.39 -1.84 4.76
C PRO A 256 16.39 -3.29 5.28
N ALA A 257 16.30 -3.45 6.59
CA ALA A 257 16.26 -4.75 7.25
C ALA A 257 14.85 -5.34 7.22
N TRP A 258 14.38 -5.70 6.02
CA TRP A 258 13.05 -6.27 5.83
C TRP A 258 12.85 -7.53 6.67
N VAL A 259 11.76 -7.56 7.43
CA VAL A 259 11.27 -8.80 8.02
C VAL A 259 10.56 -9.57 6.92
N VAL A 260 11.05 -10.77 6.64
CA VAL A 260 10.48 -11.66 5.64
C VAL A 260 9.40 -12.51 6.29
N GLY A 261 8.19 -12.35 5.79
CA GLY A 261 6.99 -13.05 6.23
C GLY A 261 6.73 -14.38 5.52
N PRO A 262 5.52 -14.92 5.69
CA PRO A 262 5.11 -16.13 4.99
C PRO A 262 5.06 -15.93 3.47
N SER A 263 5.35 -17.02 2.75
CA SER A 263 5.06 -17.12 1.32
C SER A 263 3.60 -17.52 1.13
N LEU A 264 2.94 -16.86 0.19
CA LEU A 264 1.56 -17.08 -0.19
C LEU A 264 1.57 -17.84 -1.52
N GLU A 265 1.23 -19.11 -1.49
CA GLU A 265 1.15 -19.97 -2.67
C GLU A 265 0.01 -20.99 -2.54
N MET A 266 -0.50 -21.49 -3.68
CA MET A 266 -1.65 -22.39 -3.71
C MET A 266 -1.37 -23.73 -3.04
N SER A 267 -0.14 -24.24 -3.17
CA SER A 267 0.25 -25.57 -2.71
C SER A 267 0.54 -25.67 -1.22
N VAL A 268 0.79 -24.54 -0.54
CA VAL A 268 1.17 -24.52 0.87
C VAL A 268 0.06 -23.84 1.67
N PRO A 269 -0.71 -24.59 2.49
CA PRO A 269 -1.70 -24.01 3.36
C PRO A 269 -1.02 -23.09 4.35
N VAL A 270 -1.51 -21.85 4.44
CA VAL A 270 -1.08 -20.94 5.50
C VAL A 270 -1.79 -21.34 6.78
N ASP A 271 -1.01 -21.61 7.84
CA ASP A 271 -1.58 -21.82 9.17
C ASP A 271 -2.17 -20.51 9.72
N MET A 272 -3.50 -20.46 9.77
CA MET A 272 -4.30 -19.35 10.29
C MET A 272 -4.76 -19.58 11.75
N GLN A 273 -4.32 -20.65 12.42
CA GLN A 273 -4.85 -21.04 13.72
C GLN A 273 -4.39 -20.14 14.85
N ALA A 274 -3.11 -19.76 14.87
CA ALA A 274 -2.55 -18.91 15.91
C ALA A 274 -1.35 -18.08 15.43
N SER A 275 -1.15 -16.92 16.07
CA SER A 275 0.09 -16.15 16.03
C SER A 275 0.55 -15.84 17.44
N PRO A 276 1.86 -15.62 17.67
CA PRO A 276 2.32 -15.00 18.90
C PRO A 276 1.56 -13.69 19.16
N PRO A 277 1.19 -13.40 20.41
CA PRO A 277 0.47 -12.18 20.72
C PRO A 277 1.36 -10.96 20.51
N ILE A 278 0.79 -9.87 20.00
CA ILE A 278 1.51 -8.62 19.75
C ILE A 278 1.07 -7.58 20.79
N SER A 279 2.02 -7.09 21.58
CA SER A 279 1.74 -6.04 22.56
C SER A 279 1.78 -4.66 21.91
N ILE A 280 0.76 -3.85 22.14
CA ILE A 280 0.64 -2.47 21.66
C ILE A 280 0.28 -1.52 22.80
N VAL A 281 0.54 -0.23 22.61
CA VAL A 281 0.24 0.83 23.57
C VAL A 281 -0.51 1.96 22.88
N SER A 282 -1.82 2.06 23.13
CA SER A 282 -2.67 3.13 22.60
C SER A 282 -3.03 4.11 23.73
N GLY A 283 -2.44 5.31 23.68
CA GLY A 283 -2.55 6.29 24.77
C GLY A 283 -1.92 5.77 26.06
N LYS A 284 -2.72 5.64 27.13
CA LYS A 284 -2.29 5.08 28.43
C LYS A 284 -2.61 3.59 28.59
N ARG A 285 -3.23 2.98 27.58
CA ARG A 285 -3.75 1.61 27.64
C ARG A 285 -2.80 0.67 26.91
N ARG A 286 -2.61 -0.52 27.47
CA ARG A 286 -1.88 -1.61 26.84
C ARG A 286 -2.86 -2.60 26.27
N PHE A 287 -2.66 -3.05 25.04
CA PHE A 287 -3.46 -4.12 24.46
C PHE A 287 -2.57 -5.26 23.98
N LEU A 288 -3.16 -6.44 23.98
CA LEU A 288 -2.62 -7.64 23.38
C LEU A 288 -3.45 -7.95 22.13
N ILE A 289 -2.81 -8.00 20.96
CA ILE A 289 -3.41 -8.50 19.73
C ILE A 289 -3.23 -10.01 19.68
N GLU A 290 -4.33 -10.74 19.61
CA GLU A 290 -4.36 -12.21 19.61
C GLU A 290 -5.01 -12.70 18.31
N SER A 291 -4.38 -13.66 17.63
CA SER A 291 -5.00 -14.38 16.52
C SER A 291 -5.40 -15.78 16.99
N SER A 292 -6.68 -16.12 16.90
CA SER A 292 -7.18 -17.45 17.22
C SER A 292 -8.26 -17.86 16.22
N GLN A 293 -8.15 -19.09 15.69
CA GLN A 293 -9.14 -19.67 14.78
C GLN A 293 -9.47 -18.77 13.58
N GLY A 294 -8.47 -18.07 13.03
CA GLY A 294 -8.66 -17.15 11.91
C GLY A 294 -9.43 -15.87 12.27
N VAL A 295 -9.45 -15.45 13.53
CA VAL A 295 -9.97 -14.15 13.97
C VAL A 295 -8.88 -13.42 14.76
N ILE A 296 -8.69 -12.14 14.43
CA ILE A 296 -7.83 -11.21 15.14
C ILE A 296 -8.69 -10.45 16.13
N THR A 297 -8.30 -10.51 17.40
CA THR A 297 -8.93 -9.77 18.48
C THR A 297 -7.89 -8.92 19.19
N ALA A 298 -8.36 -7.90 19.89
CA ALA A 298 -7.54 -7.16 20.82
C ALA A 298 -8.17 -7.17 22.20
N ARG A 299 -7.32 -7.26 23.21
CA ARG A 299 -7.71 -7.31 24.62
C ARG A 299 -6.87 -6.31 25.40
N GLU A 300 -7.51 -5.46 26.19
CA GLU A 300 -6.77 -4.57 27.09
C GLU A 300 -6.10 -5.41 28.17
N VAL A 301 -4.85 -5.09 28.49
CA VAL A 301 -4.07 -5.69 29.56
C VAL A 301 -4.01 -4.67 30.69
N ASP A 302 -4.10 -5.14 31.94
CA ASP A 302 -4.11 -4.32 33.17
C ASP A 302 -5.38 -3.51 33.43
N ALA A 303 -6.47 -3.82 32.76
CA ALA A 303 -7.70 -3.12 33.05
C ALA A 303 -8.29 -3.58 34.39
N GLU A 304 -8.58 -2.63 35.29
CA GLU A 304 -9.07 -2.88 36.66
C GLU A 304 -10.44 -3.56 36.71
N SER A 305 -11.17 -3.62 35.59
CA SER A 305 -12.46 -4.30 35.50
C SER A 305 -12.43 -5.50 34.57
N THR A 306 -13.15 -6.56 34.94
CA THR A 306 -13.31 -7.79 34.14
C THR A 306 -13.96 -7.53 32.77
N ARG A 307 -14.83 -6.52 32.65
CA ARG A 307 -15.38 -6.06 31.34
C ARG A 307 -14.32 -5.42 30.45
N ALA A 308 -13.33 -4.76 31.03
CA ALA A 308 -12.30 -4.10 30.26
C ALA A 308 -11.28 -5.10 29.66
N ASN A 309 -11.23 -6.33 30.20
CA ASN A 309 -10.48 -7.48 29.68
C ASN A 309 -11.23 -8.30 28.62
N SER A 310 -12.46 -7.92 28.23
CA SER A 310 -13.17 -8.63 27.16
C SER A 310 -12.49 -8.35 25.80
N PRO A 311 -12.11 -9.38 25.02
CA PRO A 311 -11.60 -9.19 23.67
C PRO A 311 -12.65 -8.52 22.78
N PHE A 312 -12.22 -7.63 21.90
CA PHE A 312 -13.05 -7.12 20.80
C PHE A 312 -12.43 -7.50 19.45
N PRO A 313 -13.26 -7.79 18.45
CA PRO A 313 -12.79 -8.21 17.13
C PRO A 313 -12.15 -7.06 16.37
N ILE A 314 -11.02 -7.31 15.73
CA ILE A 314 -10.39 -6.42 14.76
C ILE A 314 -10.79 -6.86 13.35
N GLY A 315 -10.61 -8.13 13.04
CA GLY A 315 -10.85 -8.63 11.70
C GLY A 315 -10.57 -10.11 11.58
N SER A 316 -10.78 -10.65 10.38
CA SER A 316 -10.50 -12.04 10.06
C SER A 316 -9.02 -12.26 9.75
N GLY A 317 -8.44 -13.31 10.29
CA GLY A 317 -7.19 -13.87 9.83
C GLY A 317 -6.13 -13.95 10.91
N LYS A 318 -4.88 -13.67 10.53
CA LYS A 318 -3.70 -13.86 11.38
C LYS A 318 -2.84 -12.60 11.35
N ALA A 319 -2.67 -11.97 12.51
CA ALA A 319 -1.78 -10.84 12.68
C ALA A 319 -0.31 -11.27 12.50
N LEU A 320 0.46 -10.45 11.76
CA LEU A 320 1.89 -10.65 11.52
C LEU A 320 2.73 -9.58 12.24
N ALA A 321 2.27 -8.33 12.19
CA ALA A 321 2.94 -7.20 12.80
C ALA A 321 1.93 -6.09 13.13
N ALA A 322 2.28 -5.20 14.05
CA ALA A 322 1.51 -4.00 14.33
C ALA A 322 2.45 -2.82 14.61
N THR A 323 1.99 -1.61 14.30
CA THR A 323 2.59 -0.39 14.83
C THR A 323 2.42 -0.30 16.34
N LYS A 324 3.23 0.52 17.00
CA LYS A 324 3.29 0.66 18.46
C LYS A 324 1.92 0.96 19.08
N GLY A 325 1.15 1.85 18.47
CA GLY A 325 -0.21 2.18 18.88
C GLY A 325 -1.29 1.23 18.38
N GLY A 326 -0.92 0.24 17.55
CA GLY A 326 -1.84 -0.73 16.95
C GLY A 326 -2.85 -0.15 15.98
N ARG A 327 -2.62 1.06 15.48
CA ARG A 327 -3.47 1.65 14.45
C ARG A 327 -3.36 0.89 13.13
N TYR A 328 -2.16 0.41 12.79
CA TYR A 328 -1.91 -0.37 11.59
C TYR A 328 -1.49 -1.78 11.99
N ILE A 329 -2.30 -2.77 11.64
CA ILE A 329 -2.04 -4.18 11.94
C ILE A 329 -1.94 -4.92 10.63
N LEU A 330 -0.73 -5.36 10.28
CA LEU A 330 -0.49 -6.25 9.15
C LEU A 330 -1.01 -7.64 9.50
N ALA A 331 -1.80 -8.20 8.60
CA ALA A 331 -2.36 -9.52 8.74
C ALA A 331 -2.38 -10.26 7.40
N LEU A 332 -2.46 -11.58 7.49
CA LEU A 332 -3.05 -12.39 6.42
C LEU A 332 -4.53 -12.53 6.69
N ALA A 333 -5.36 -12.35 5.67
CA ALA A 333 -6.81 -12.52 5.77
C ALA A 333 -7.31 -13.44 4.64
N PRO A 334 -8.41 -14.20 4.86
CA PRO A 334 -9.08 -14.90 3.79
C PRO A 334 -9.53 -13.93 2.68
N ARG A 335 -9.32 -14.31 1.42
CA ARG A 335 -9.80 -13.52 0.29
C ARG A 335 -11.32 -13.61 0.23
N ARG A 336 -11.97 -12.46 0.10
CA ARG A 336 -13.45 -12.37 -0.04
C ARG A 336 -13.97 -13.02 -1.33
N THR A 337 -13.13 -13.05 -2.37
CA THR A 337 -13.47 -13.53 -3.71
C THR A 337 -12.37 -14.47 -4.20
N ALA A 338 -12.10 -15.55 -3.44
CA ALA A 338 -11.14 -16.56 -3.88
C ALA A 338 -11.74 -17.36 -5.06
N VAL A 339 -10.99 -17.43 -6.17
CA VAL A 339 -11.30 -18.32 -7.29
C VAL A 339 -10.70 -19.69 -7.00
N ALA A 340 -11.32 -20.76 -7.52
CA ALA A 340 -10.74 -22.09 -7.44
C ALA A 340 -9.31 -22.10 -8.02
N ASN A 341 -8.38 -22.78 -7.34
CA ASN A 341 -6.96 -22.86 -7.71
C ASN A 341 -6.19 -21.53 -7.65
N GLU A 342 -6.64 -20.57 -6.84
CA GLU A 342 -5.84 -19.41 -6.45
C GLU A 342 -5.45 -19.47 -4.97
N VAL A 343 -4.44 -18.68 -4.60
CA VAL A 343 -4.08 -18.45 -3.20
C VAL A 343 -5.31 -17.94 -2.43
N PRO A 344 -5.78 -18.63 -1.37
CA PRO A 344 -7.04 -18.28 -0.68
C PRO A 344 -6.88 -17.18 0.37
N VAL A 345 -5.66 -16.71 0.61
CA VAL A 345 -5.33 -15.66 1.59
C VAL A 345 -4.64 -14.49 0.90
N GLU A 346 -4.78 -13.30 1.49
CA GLU A 346 -4.15 -12.07 1.03
C GLU A 346 -3.55 -11.27 2.19
N ALA A 347 -2.49 -10.50 1.91
CA ALA A 347 -1.94 -9.54 2.86
C ALA A 347 -2.85 -8.31 2.95
N VAL A 348 -3.29 -7.99 4.17
CA VAL A 348 -4.12 -6.84 4.48
C VAL A 348 -3.52 -6.04 5.63
N VAL A 349 -3.78 -4.75 5.65
CA VAL A 349 -3.54 -3.91 6.82
C VAL A 349 -4.89 -3.47 7.38
N TYR A 350 -5.16 -3.87 8.62
CA TYR A 350 -6.27 -3.32 9.38
C TYR A 350 -5.88 -1.95 9.92
N ILE A 351 -6.76 -0.97 9.69
CA ILE A 351 -6.63 0.40 10.16
C ILE A 351 -7.64 0.59 11.29
N VAL A 352 -7.14 0.70 12.51
CA VAL A 352 -7.91 0.71 13.76
C VAL A 352 -7.96 2.13 14.35
N GLY A 353 -9.16 2.64 14.54
CA GLY A 353 -9.42 3.85 15.32
C GLY A 353 -9.82 3.47 16.75
N TRP A 354 -8.91 3.71 17.70
CA TRP A 354 -9.08 3.49 19.13
C TRP A 354 -9.95 4.54 19.82
#